data_AF-A0A930BWG8-F1
#
_entry.id   AF-A0A930BWG8-F1
#
_cell.length_a   1.000
_cell.length_b   1.000
_cell.length_c   1.000
_cell.angle_alpha   90.00
_cell.angle_beta   90.00
_cell.angle_gamma   90.00
#
_symmetry.space_group_name_H-M   'P 1'
#
loop_
_entity.id
_entity.type
_entity.pdbx_description
1 polymer ?
#
loop_
_entity_poly.entity_id
_entity_poly.type
_entity_poly.pdbx_seq_one_letter_code
_entity_poly.pdbx_strand_id
1 'polypeptide(L)'
;MSLFSAVADFLKPPPPPDPVVLQAMERVCELVDPMLKHASGFEKQLAGPVQHALGYCAGLVASLPGPIDINRHAFANDPLVHALFATADDIDQMLGRSQAVRDFLAEPCSWESDHFYAMFAARRQEKKQLGMEQQGEVIRNDVPQRVLYFSGQTLIEPNCQLENTLQGLRCKALESLARTFHAHVEVLRHEREGLRVDAAQERAHLTELRGSTGGSAYEVGTRHLADLDGKLRQHAEALMPEHLLAALADYLQSPEPALHLTPVSITVDRLGVVRDPVAADFSTHTLNFPELTARDRRLHLAMLARIHRDEALEAVEMVRDQQHRFMLI
;
A
#
# COMPACT_ATOMS: atom_id res chain seq x y z
N MET A 1 40.19 -11.01 -35.14
CA MET A 1 39.17 -10.34 -34.31
C MET A 1 39.91 -9.78 -33.10
N SER A 2 40.10 -8.46 -33.08
CA SER A 2 41.19 -7.80 -32.36
C SER A 2 40.82 -7.49 -30.90
N LEU A 3 41.76 -7.71 -29.96
CA LEU A 3 41.66 -7.35 -28.53
C LEU A 3 41.29 -5.87 -28.30
N PHE A 4 41.43 -5.01 -29.31
CA PHE A 4 41.05 -3.61 -29.28
C PHE A 4 39.53 -3.35 -29.34
N SER A 5 38.68 -4.30 -29.77
CA SER A 5 37.22 -4.09 -29.79
C SER A 5 36.59 -4.21 -28.40
N ALA A 6 37.16 -5.03 -27.52
CA ALA A 6 36.68 -5.21 -26.15
C ALA A 6 36.93 -3.97 -25.26
N VAL A 7 38.00 -3.22 -25.54
CA VAL A 7 38.33 -1.97 -24.81
C VAL A 7 37.46 -0.80 -25.30
N ALA A 8 37.04 -0.81 -26.57
CA ALA A 8 36.16 0.20 -27.13
C ALA A 8 34.72 0.11 -26.60
N ASP A 9 34.23 -1.09 -26.26
CA ASP A 9 32.93 -1.28 -25.61
C ASP A 9 32.93 -0.83 -24.14
N PHE A 10 34.09 -0.79 -23.47
CA PHE A 10 34.25 -0.27 -22.11
C PHE A 10 34.25 1.27 -22.04
N LEU A 11 34.51 1.94 -23.17
CA LEU A 11 34.55 3.41 -23.30
C LEU A 11 33.26 4.01 -23.88
N LYS A 12 32.27 3.17 -24.21
CA LYS A 12 30.95 3.68 -24.60
C LYS A 12 30.27 4.24 -23.34
N PRO A 13 29.73 5.47 -23.39
CA PRO A 13 28.86 5.94 -22.32
C PRO A 13 27.76 4.89 -22.12
N PRO A 14 27.37 4.60 -20.87
CA PRO A 14 26.30 3.65 -20.61
C PRO A 14 25.10 4.03 -21.48
N PRO A 15 24.43 3.05 -22.11
CA PRO A 15 23.29 3.33 -22.95
C PRO A 15 22.31 4.21 -22.17
N PRO A 16 21.70 5.22 -22.82
CA PRO A 16 20.74 6.07 -22.14
C PRO A 16 19.65 5.17 -21.51
N PRO A 17 19.24 5.48 -20.27
CA PRO A 17 18.19 4.70 -19.61
C PRO A 17 16.93 4.67 -20.47
N ASP A 18 16.23 3.55 -20.41
CA ASP A 18 14.95 3.34 -21.09
C ASP A 18 14.01 4.54 -20.81
N PRO A 19 13.27 5.08 -21.82
CA PRO A 19 12.31 6.16 -21.61
C PRO A 19 11.32 5.89 -20.47
N VAL A 20 10.95 4.62 -20.24
CA VAL A 20 10.09 4.24 -19.11
C VAL A 20 10.78 4.48 -17.76
N VAL A 21 12.09 4.17 -17.68
CA VAL A 21 12.90 4.41 -16.48
C VAL A 21 13.07 5.90 -16.23
N LEU A 22 13.29 6.70 -17.28
CA LEU A 22 13.38 8.16 -17.16
C LEU A 22 12.08 8.77 -16.62
N GLN A 23 10.94 8.39 -17.19
CA GLN A 23 9.64 8.87 -16.73
C GLN A 23 9.36 8.45 -15.27
N ALA A 24 9.71 7.21 -14.92
CA ALA A 24 9.58 6.70 -13.55
C ALA A 24 10.48 7.48 -12.57
N MET A 25 11.72 7.80 -12.97
CA MET A 25 12.64 8.60 -12.16
C MET A 25 12.12 10.01 -11.91
N GLU A 26 11.58 10.67 -12.95
CA GLU A 26 10.94 11.97 -12.81
C GLU A 26 9.78 11.92 -11.84
N ARG A 27 8.92 10.89 -11.97
CA ARG A 27 7.76 10.69 -11.10
C ARG A 27 8.16 10.43 -9.65
N VAL A 28 9.17 9.59 -9.41
CA VAL A 28 9.70 9.34 -8.06
C VAL A 28 10.24 10.63 -7.45
N CYS A 29 10.97 11.43 -8.23
CA CYS A 29 11.50 12.70 -7.76
C CYS A 29 10.40 13.70 -7.38
N GLU A 30 9.34 13.82 -8.20
CA GLU A 30 8.18 14.66 -7.87
C GLU A 30 7.48 14.23 -6.58
N LEU A 31 7.41 12.92 -6.31
CA LEU A 31 6.72 12.37 -5.15
C LEU A 31 7.56 12.38 -3.87
N VAL A 32 8.89 12.31 -3.97
CA VAL A 32 9.81 12.25 -2.83
C VAL A 32 10.32 13.63 -2.44
N ASP A 33 11.05 14.28 -3.35
CA ASP A 33 11.58 15.62 -3.15
C ASP A 33 12.13 16.14 -4.49
N PRO A 34 11.56 17.23 -5.05
CA PRO A 34 12.07 17.86 -6.27
C PRO A 34 13.54 18.29 -6.19
N MET A 35 14.08 18.52 -4.99
CA MET A 35 15.48 18.90 -4.78
C MET A 35 16.48 17.80 -5.13
N LEU A 36 16.05 16.54 -5.21
CA LEU A 36 16.91 15.41 -5.60
C LEU A 36 17.53 15.60 -7.00
N LYS A 37 16.86 16.33 -7.91
CA LYS A 37 17.41 16.63 -9.25
C LYS A 37 18.73 17.41 -9.22
N HIS A 38 19.00 18.12 -8.13
CA HIS A 38 20.23 18.92 -7.97
C HIS A 38 21.39 18.10 -7.42
N ALA A 39 21.14 16.88 -6.91
CA ALA A 39 22.18 16.02 -6.39
C ALA A 39 23.11 15.56 -7.54
N SER A 40 24.42 15.57 -7.26
CA SER A 40 25.41 15.13 -8.26
C SER A 40 25.20 13.66 -8.62
N GLY A 41 25.13 13.36 -9.92
CA GLY A 41 24.98 11.98 -10.40
C GLY A 41 23.57 11.39 -10.25
N PHE A 42 22.53 12.22 -10.06
CA PHE A 42 21.12 11.81 -9.97
C PHE A 42 20.74 10.69 -10.94
N GLU A 43 20.93 10.91 -12.24
CA GLU A 43 20.55 9.92 -13.25
C GLU A 43 21.32 8.61 -13.13
N LYS A 44 22.64 8.70 -12.93
CA LYS A 44 23.53 7.53 -12.86
C LYS A 44 23.27 6.68 -11.64
N GLN A 45 22.94 7.30 -10.51
CA GLN A 45 22.69 6.58 -9.25
C GLN A 45 21.30 5.98 -9.20
N LEU A 46 20.29 6.65 -9.77
CA LEU A 46 18.89 6.27 -9.59
C LEU A 46 18.35 5.37 -10.72
N ALA A 47 18.94 5.38 -11.92
CA ALA A 47 18.43 4.59 -13.05
C ALA A 47 18.38 3.07 -12.75
N GLY A 48 19.45 2.51 -12.20
CA GLY A 48 19.50 1.08 -11.83
C GLY A 48 18.49 0.70 -10.75
N PRO A 49 18.45 1.39 -9.60
CA PRO A 49 17.44 1.17 -8.56
C PRO A 49 16.00 1.32 -9.04
N VAL A 50 15.69 2.33 -9.86
CA VAL A 50 14.34 2.53 -10.40
C VAL A 50 13.98 1.40 -11.36
N GLN A 51 14.89 0.97 -12.22
CA GLN A 51 14.67 -0.18 -13.10
C GLN A 51 14.39 -1.46 -12.30
N HIS A 52 15.12 -1.68 -11.21
CA HIS A 52 14.87 -2.80 -10.31
C HIS A 52 13.47 -2.72 -9.67
N ALA A 53 13.11 -1.55 -9.12
CA ALA A 53 11.80 -1.32 -8.51
C ALA A 53 10.64 -1.48 -9.50
N LEU A 54 10.81 -1.04 -10.76
CA LEU A 54 9.83 -1.25 -11.83
C LEU A 54 9.63 -2.73 -12.13
N GLY A 55 10.73 -3.50 -12.25
CA GLY A 55 10.68 -4.94 -12.44
C GLY A 55 10.00 -5.67 -11.27
N TYR A 56 10.31 -5.26 -10.05
CA TYR A 56 9.66 -5.77 -8.85
C TYR A 56 8.15 -5.47 -8.84
N CYS A 57 7.74 -4.23 -9.12
CA CYS A 57 6.33 -3.85 -9.18
C CYS A 57 5.58 -4.64 -10.26
N ALA A 58 6.21 -4.88 -11.42
CA ALA A 58 5.63 -5.72 -12.47
C ALA A 58 5.42 -7.16 -12.01
N GLY A 59 6.40 -7.76 -11.33
CA GLY A 59 6.30 -9.10 -10.76
C GLY A 59 5.23 -9.20 -9.66
N LEU A 60 5.15 -8.19 -8.79
CA LEU A 60 4.13 -8.11 -7.74
C LEU A 60 2.72 -8.09 -8.34
N VAL A 61 2.46 -7.22 -9.31
CA VAL A 61 1.16 -7.11 -9.98
C VAL A 61 0.82 -8.39 -10.75
N ALA A 62 1.80 -9.02 -11.40
CA ALA A 62 1.61 -10.29 -12.10
C ALA A 62 1.27 -11.46 -11.15
N SER A 63 1.57 -11.35 -9.85
CA SER A 63 1.23 -12.36 -8.85
C SER A 63 -0.17 -12.21 -8.23
N LEU A 64 -0.91 -11.15 -8.57
CA LEU A 64 -2.29 -10.98 -8.12
C LEU A 64 -3.20 -12.05 -8.75
N PRO A 65 -3.99 -12.79 -7.95
CA PRO A 65 -4.92 -13.78 -8.49
C PRO A 65 -6.10 -13.11 -9.19
N GLY A 66 -6.69 -13.84 -10.14
CA GLY A 66 -7.87 -13.40 -10.87
C GLY A 66 -7.61 -13.21 -12.38
N PRO A 67 -8.51 -12.52 -13.10
CA PRO A 67 -9.69 -11.84 -12.57
C PRO A 67 -10.77 -12.80 -12.06
N ILE A 68 -11.35 -12.50 -10.90
CA ILE A 68 -12.49 -13.23 -10.32
C ILE A 68 -13.77 -12.41 -10.52
N ASP A 69 -14.86 -13.07 -10.84
CA ASP A 69 -16.16 -12.41 -10.98
C ASP A 69 -16.70 -11.96 -9.61
N ILE A 70 -17.01 -10.68 -9.48
CA ILE A 70 -17.69 -10.13 -8.31
C ILE A 70 -19.12 -9.76 -8.71
N ASN A 71 -20.05 -10.66 -8.40
CA ASN A 71 -21.48 -10.47 -8.61
C ASN A 71 -22.29 -11.35 -7.63
N ARG A 72 -23.61 -11.20 -7.63
CA ARG A 72 -24.53 -11.96 -6.76
C ARG A 72 -24.47 -13.47 -7.01
N HIS A 73 -24.18 -13.91 -8.23
CA HIS A 73 -24.04 -15.33 -8.56
C HIS A 73 -22.76 -15.93 -7.97
N ALA A 74 -21.65 -15.21 -8.06
CA ALA A 74 -20.37 -15.59 -7.46
C ALA A 74 -20.46 -15.63 -5.93
N PHE A 75 -21.23 -14.73 -5.30
CA PHE A 75 -21.51 -14.80 -3.86
C PHE A 75 -22.12 -16.14 -3.43
N ALA A 76 -22.97 -16.75 -4.24
CA ALA A 76 -23.60 -18.04 -3.90
C ALA A 76 -22.67 -19.25 -4.10
N ASN A 77 -21.78 -19.17 -5.09
CA ASN A 77 -21.04 -20.32 -5.63
C ASN A 77 -19.54 -20.32 -5.31
N ASP A 78 -18.93 -19.15 -5.11
CA ASP A 78 -17.50 -19.01 -4.81
C ASP A 78 -17.31 -18.74 -3.30
N PRO A 79 -16.65 -19.64 -2.56
CA PRO A 79 -16.40 -19.46 -1.13
C PRO A 79 -15.60 -18.21 -0.78
N LEU A 80 -14.69 -17.76 -1.66
CA LEU A 80 -13.91 -16.54 -1.44
C LEU A 80 -14.82 -15.32 -1.56
N VAL A 81 -15.62 -15.24 -2.63
CA VAL A 81 -16.58 -14.13 -2.80
C VAL A 81 -17.62 -14.13 -1.68
N HIS A 82 -18.12 -15.31 -1.28
CA HIS A 82 -19.02 -15.44 -0.12
C HIS A 82 -18.39 -14.90 1.16
N ALA A 83 -17.11 -15.20 1.42
CA ALA A 83 -16.42 -14.72 2.61
C ALA A 83 -16.14 -13.20 2.59
N LEU A 84 -16.00 -12.60 1.40
CA LEU A 84 -15.69 -11.18 1.22
C LEU A 84 -16.85 -10.24 1.61
N PHE A 85 -18.09 -10.72 1.60
CA PHE A 85 -19.29 -9.91 1.83
C PHE A 85 -20.18 -10.54 2.90
N ALA A 86 -20.87 -9.73 3.71
CA ALA A 86 -21.80 -10.29 4.70
C ALA A 86 -23.12 -10.72 4.04
N THR A 87 -23.54 -10.00 3.01
CA THR A 87 -24.71 -10.28 2.18
C THR A 87 -24.43 -9.98 0.71
N ALA A 88 -25.23 -10.56 -0.20
CA ALA A 88 -25.13 -10.25 -1.62
C ALA A 88 -25.40 -8.76 -1.92
N ASP A 89 -26.23 -8.09 -1.12
CA ASP A 89 -26.54 -6.66 -1.26
C ASP A 89 -25.34 -5.75 -0.90
N ASP A 90 -24.37 -6.27 -0.14
CA ASP A 90 -23.14 -5.51 0.17
C ASP A 90 -22.25 -5.33 -1.06
N ILE A 91 -22.39 -6.19 -2.09
CA ILE A 91 -21.71 -6.02 -3.38
C ILE A 91 -22.20 -4.74 -4.04
N ASP A 92 -23.51 -4.56 -4.15
CA ASP A 92 -24.12 -3.38 -4.76
C ASP A 92 -23.82 -2.12 -3.95
N GLN A 93 -23.83 -2.22 -2.62
CA GLN A 93 -23.41 -1.09 -1.77
C GLN A 93 -21.95 -0.71 -1.99
N MET A 94 -21.05 -1.68 -2.16
CA MET A 94 -19.63 -1.44 -2.43
C MET A 94 -19.45 -0.78 -3.80
N LEU A 95 -20.08 -1.31 -4.85
CA LEU A 95 -20.04 -0.74 -6.21
C LEU A 95 -20.62 0.67 -6.22
N GLY A 96 -21.83 0.84 -5.67
CA GLY A 96 -22.56 2.09 -5.70
C GLY A 96 -21.92 3.21 -4.88
N ARG A 97 -21.15 2.89 -3.82
CA ARG A 97 -20.40 3.88 -3.00
C ARG A 97 -18.97 4.13 -3.49
N SER A 98 -18.43 3.28 -4.36
CA SER A 98 -17.06 3.43 -4.85
C SER A 98 -16.91 4.66 -5.75
N GLN A 99 -16.08 5.61 -5.32
CA GLN A 99 -15.79 6.80 -6.12
C GLN A 99 -15.10 6.44 -7.44
N ALA A 100 -14.17 5.49 -7.41
CA ALA A 100 -13.46 5.04 -8.61
C ALA A 100 -14.42 4.46 -9.67
N VAL A 101 -15.44 3.70 -9.24
CA VAL A 101 -16.46 3.17 -10.15
C VAL A 101 -17.32 4.29 -10.73
N ARG A 102 -17.74 5.25 -9.90
CA ARG A 102 -18.55 6.39 -10.35
C ARG A 102 -17.80 7.27 -11.36
N ASP A 103 -16.52 7.53 -11.10
CA ASP A 103 -15.66 8.33 -11.99
C ASP A 103 -15.47 7.60 -13.32
N PHE A 104 -15.17 6.29 -13.29
CA PHE A 104 -15.04 5.46 -14.48
C PHE A 104 -16.33 5.41 -15.32
N LEU A 105 -17.49 5.18 -14.68
CA LEU A 105 -18.77 5.11 -15.38
C LEU A 105 -19.20 6.46 -15.97
N ALA A 106 -18.65 7.58 -15.49
CA ALA A 106 -18.87 8.90 -16.06
C ALA A 106 -18.03 9.15 -17.33
N GLU A 107 -16.97 8.37 -17.56
CA GLU A 107 -16.12 8.49 -18.74
C GLU A 107 -16.67 7.68 -19.92
N PRO A 108 -16.58 8.20 -21.17
CA PRO A 108 -17.03 7.49 -22.37
C PRO A 108 -16.31 6.15 -22.62
N CYS A 109 -15.07 6.02 -22.13
CA CYS A 109 -14.27 4.80 -22.24
C CYS A 109 -14.98 3.59 -21.59
N SER A 110 -15.84 3.82 -20.59
CA SER A 110 -16.61 2.77 -19.94
C SER A 110 -17.59 2.06 -20.87
N TRP A 111 -17.93 2.64 -22.03
CA TRP A 111 -18.91 2.07 -22.96
C TRP A 111 -18.29 1.07 -23.92
N GLU A 112 -16.96 0.89 -23.88
CA GLU A 112 -16.23 0.00 -24.78
C GLU A 112 -16.46 -1.49 -24.47
N SER A 113 -16.96 -1.84 -23.28
CA SER A 113 -17.14 -3.22 -22.82
C SER A 113 -18.27 -3.34 -21.80
N ASP A 114 -18.95 -4.48 -21.82
CA ASP A 114 -19.99 -4.86 -20.83
C ASP A 114 -19.41 -5.20 -19.45
N HIS A 115 -18.08 -5.32 -19.37
CA HIS A 115 -17.35 -5.56 -18.13
C HIS A 115 -16.16 -4.62 -17.99
N PHE A 116 -15.77 -4.37 -16.75
CA PHE A 116 -14.49 -3.73 -16.42
C PHE A 116 -13.73 -4.55 -15.38
N TYR A 117 -12.43 -4.31 -15.35
CA TYR A 117 -11.48 -4.92 -14.43
C TYR A 117 -11.00 -3.90 -13.44
N ALA A 118 -10.77 -4.32 -12.20
CA ALA A 118 -10.19 -3.48 -11.17
C ALA A 118 -9.41 -4.36 -10.18
N MET A 119 -8.46 -3.77 -9.46
CA MET A 119 -7.95 -4.43 -8.26
C MET A 119 -8.98 -4.28 -7.15
N PHE A 120 -9.46 -5.41 -6.65
CA PHE A 120 -10.25 -5.48 -5.44
C PHE A 120 -9.33 -5.61 -4.23
N ALA A 121 -9.52 -4.73 -3.26
CA ALA A 121 -8.83 -4.79 -1.99
C ALA A 121 -9.83 -4.81 -0.83
N ALA A 122 -9.57 -5.64 0.18
CA ALA A 122 -10.38 -5.69 1.40
C ALA A 122 -9.53 -5.98 2.62
N ARG A 123 -9.83 -5.34 3.74
CA ARG A 123 -9.11 -5.55 4.99
C ARG A 123 -9.60 -6.82 5.67
N ARG A 124 -8.71 -7.78 5.90
CA ARG A 124 -9.00 -8.96 6.70
C ARG A 124 -9.15 -8.56 8.17
N GLN A 125 -10.20 -9.06 8.81
CA GLN A 125 -10.47 -8.86 10.23
C GLN A 125 -10.80 -10.20 10.88
N GLU A 126 -10.54 -10.28 12.17
CA GLU A 126 -10.83 -11.45 12.97
C GLU A 126 -11.43 -11.02 14.30
N LYS A 127 -12.53 -11.66 14.69
CA LYS A 127 -13.13 -11.46 16.01
C LYS A 127 -13.24 -12.79 16.74
N LYS A 128 -13.09 -12.74 18.07
CA LYS A 128 -13.38 -13.87 18.96
C LYS A 128 -14.80 -13.73 19.47
N GLN A 129 -15.59 -14.79 19.37
CA GLN A 129 -16.96 -14.84 19.89
C GLN A 129 -17.23 -16.20 20.53
N LEU A 130 -18.26 -16.27 21.37
CA LEU A 130 -18.78 -17.54 21.86
C LEU A 130 -19.87 -18.01 20.89
N GLY A 131 -19.79 -19.27 20.45
CA GLY A 131 -20.73 -19.86 19.51
C GLY A 131 -21.09 -21.29 19.88
N MET A 132 -21.94 -21.88 19.03
CA MET A 132 -22.33 -23.28 19.14
C MET A 132 -21.40 -24.14 18.31
N GLU A 133 -20.98 -25.29 18.85
CA GLU A 133 -20.22 -26.30 18.12
C GLU A 133 -20.88 -27.67 18.29
N GLN A 134 -21.06 -28.37 17.18
CA GLN A 134 -21.57 -29.73 17.19
C GLN A 134 -20.39 -30.71 17.18
N GLN A 135 -20.27 -31.52 18.24
CA GLN A 135 -19.29 -32.60 18.32
C GLN A 135 -20.05 -33.94 18.31
N GLY A 136 -20.19 -34.55 17.13
CA GLY A 136 -21.04 -35.73 16.94
C GLY A 136 -22.53 -35.38 17.12
N GLU A 137 -23.20 -36.00 18.08
CA GLU A 137 -24.60 -35.71 18.41
C GLU A 137 -24.77 -34.64 19.51
N VAL A 138 -23.68 -34.16 20.11
CA VAL A 138 -23.74 -33.21 21.22
C VAL A 138 -23.49 -31.78 20.71
N ILE A 139 -24.47 -30.90 20.90
CA ILE A 139 -24.33 -29.46 20.69
C ILE A 139 -23.75 -28.85 21.97
N ARG A 140 -22.55 -28.28 21.87
CA ARG A 140 -21.93 -27.51 22.95
C ARG A 140 -22.18 -26.03 22.72
N ASN A 141 -22.69 -25.37 23.75
CA ASN A 141 -22.83 -23.92 23.80
C ASN A 141 -21.56 -23.29 24.38
N ASP A 142 -21.39 -21.98 24.13
CA ASP A 142 -20.32 -21.15 24.68
C ASP A 142 -18.90 -21.61 24.31
N VAL A 143 -18.73 -22.14 23.10
CA VAL A 143 -17.41 -22.52 22.59
C VAL A 143 -16.71 -21.28 22.00
N PRO A 144 -15.47 -20.96 22.42
CA PRO A 144 -14.68 -19.89 21.82
C PRO A 144 -14.41 -20.16 20.33
N GLN A 145 -14.90 -19.28 19.47
CA GLN A 145 -14.78 -19.33 18.02
C GLN A 145 -14.05 -18.09 17.51
N ARG A 146 -13.23 -18.28 16.46
CA ARG A 146 -12.59 -17.21 15.71
C ARG A 146 -13.37 -17.03 14.42
N VAL A 147 -13.90 -15.84 14.17
CA VAL A 147 -14.65 -15.52 12.95
C VAL A 147 -13.83 -14.59 12.08
N LEU A 148 -13.55 -15.05 10.87
CA LEU A 148 -12.94 -14.29 9.79
C LEU A 148 -14.02 -13.47 9.09
N TYR A 149 -13.75 -12.19 8.86
CA TYR A 149 -14.59 -11.34 8.01
C TYR A 149 -13.74 -10.28 7.31
N PHE A 150 -14.28 -9.70 6.25
CA PHE A 150 -13.60 -8.67 5.48
C PHE A 150 -14.36 -7.35 5.58
N SER A 151 -13.62 -6.24 5.51
CA SER A 151 -14.17 -4.89 5.64
C SER A 151 -13.41 -3.91 4.75
N GLY A 152 -14.02 -2.77 4.43
CA GLY A 152 -13.38 -1.73 3.62
C GLY A 152 -13.08 -2.21 2.20
N GLN A 153 -14.01 -2.97 1.62
CA GLN A 153 -13.96 -3.41 0.23
C GLN A 153 -13.85 -2.19 -0.68
N THR A 154 -12.81 -2.14 -1.51
CA THR A 154 -12.53 -1.04 -2.43
C THR A 154 -12.08 -1.56 -3.78
N LEU A 155 -12.35 -0.78 -4.82
CA LEU A 155 -11.92 -1.04 -6.19
C LEU A 155 -10.94 0.04 -6.61
N ILE A 156 -9.85 -0.37 -7.27
CA ILE A 156 -8.74 0.49 -7.67
C ILE A 156 -8.45 0.27 -9.15
N GLU A 157 -8.22 1.37 -9.88
CA GLU A 157 -7.92 1.39 -11.33
C GLU A 157 -8.94 0.62 -12.20
N PRO A 158 -10.25 0.96 -12.13
CA PRO A 158 -11.25 0.36 -13.03
C PRO A 158 -10.95 0.69 -14.50
N ASN A 159 -10.92 -0.32 -15.37
CA ASN A 159 -10.75 -0.16 -16.81
C ASN A 159 -11.44 -1.28 -17.61
N CYS A 160 -11.90 -1.00 -18.83
CA CYS A 160 -12.47 -2.01 -19.72
C CYS A 160 -11.44 -3.07 -20.16
N GLN A 161 -10.15 -2.74 -20.17
CA GLN A 161 -9.08 -3.65 -20.57
C GLN A 161 -8.20 -4.03 -19.38
N LEU A 162 -8.03 -5.34 -19.18
CA LEU A 162 -7.23 -5.87 -18.09
C LEU A 162 -5.78 -5.35 -18.12
N GLU A 163 -5.13 -5.27 -19.29
CA GLU A 163 -3.74 -4.80 -19.37
C GLU A 163 -3.59 -3.34 -18.92
N ASN A 164 -4.58 -2.48 -19.19
CA ASN A 164 -4.56 -1.10 -18.73
C ASN A 164 -4.69 -1.02 -17.20
N THR A 165 -5.56 -1.85 -16.60
CA THR A 165 -5.62 -1.99 -15.14
C THR A 165 -4.27 -2.46 -14.59
N LEU A 166 -3.67 -3.51 -15.16
CA LEU A 166 -2.36 -4.00 -14.71
C LEU A 166 -1.27 -2.92 -14.82
N GLN A 167 -1.25 -2.16 -15.92
CA GLN A 167 -0.31 -1.06 -16.10
C GLN A 167 -0.53 0.06 -15.08
N GLY A 168 -1.79 0.44 -14.83
CA GLY A 168 -2.15 1.40 -13.77
C GLY A 168 -1.68 0.93 -12.39
N LEU A 169 -1.87 -0.34 -12.06
CA LEU A 169 -1.41 -0.93 -10.80
C LEU A 169 0.12 -0.95 -10.68
N ARG A 170 0.86 -1.22 -11.77
CA ARG A 170 2.33 -1.11 -11.78
C ARG A 170 2.80 0.31 -11.45
N CYS A 171 2.16 1.31 -12.04
CA CYS A 171 2.42 2.72 -11.72
C CYS A 171 2.09 3.03 -10.26
N LYS A 172 0.91 2.62 -9.76
CA LYS A 172 0.50 2.84 -8.36
C LYS A 172 1.41 2.14 -7.36
N ALA A 173 1.94 0.96 -7.68
CA ALA A 173 2.90 0.26 -6.85
C ALA A 173 4.19 1.07 -6.68
N LEU A 174 4.73 1.62 -7.78
CA LEU A 174 5.89 2.52 -7.73
C LEU A 174 5.57 3.81 -6.95
N GLU A 175 4.40 4.42 -7.18
CA GLU A 175 3.98 5.61 -6.42
C GLU A 175 3.86 5.30 -4.91
N SER A 176 3.39 4.10 -4.55
CA SER A 176 3.31 3.64 -3.16
C SER A 176 4.69 3.53 -2.51
N LEU A 177 5.68 2.98 -3.23
CA LEU A 177 7.07 2.93 -2.78
C LEU A 177 7.63 4.35 -2.56
N ALA A 178 7.45 5.25 -3.53
CA ALA A 178 7.91 6.63 -3.44
C ALA A 178 7.26 7.38 -2.27
N ARG A 179 5.94 7.25 -2.08
CA ARG A 179 5.21 7.88 -0.96
C ARG A 179 5.61 7.31 0.40
N THR A 180 5.98 6.04 0.47
CA THR A 180 6.47 5.42 1.71
C THR A 180 7.83 6.01 2.10
N PHE A 181 8.73 6.16 1.13
CA PHE A 181 10.01 6.83 1.36
C PHE A 181 9.83 8.32 1.73
N HIS A 182 8.98 9.05 1.00
CA HIS A 182 8.63 10.43 1.34
C HIS A 182 8.13 10.55 2.79
N ALA A 183 7.24 9.65 3.23
CA ALA A 183 6.74 9.66 4.60
C ALA A 183 7.87 9.49 5.63
N HIS A 184 8.88 8.66 5.34
CA HIS A 184 10.06 8.51 6.19
C HIS A 184 10.90 9.80 6.24
N VAL A 185 11.10 10.46 5.10
CA VAL A 185 11.80 11.76 5.02
C VAL A 185 11.06 12.83 5.84
N GLU A 186 9.73 12.87 5.78
CA GLU A 186 8.93 13.81 6.57
C GLU A 186 9.04 13.56 8.08
N VAL A 187 9.11 12.30 8.50
CA VAL A 187 9.39 11.95 9.91
C VAL A 187 10.76 12.51 10.33
N LEU A 188 11.81 12.30 9.54
CA LEU A 188 13.15 12.83 9.84
C LEU A 188 13.17 14.37 9.90
N ARG A 189 12.43 15.04 9.00
CA ARG A 189 12.28 16.50 9.02
C ARG A 189 11.57 16.99 10.28
N HIS A 190 10.52 16.28 10.69
CA HIS A 190 9.77 16.60 11.90
C HIS A 190 10.62 16.40 13.16
N GLU A 191 11.36 15.29 13.26
CA GLU A 191 12.30 15.03 14.37
C GLU A 191 13.37 16.12 14.46
N ARG A 192 13.95 16.53 13.32
CA ARG A 192 14.91 17.63 13.28
C ARG A 192 14.31 18.94 13.79
N GLU A 193 13.07 19.25 13.43
CA GLU A 193 12.41 20.47 13.89
C GLU A 193 12.13 20.42 15.40
N GLY A 194 11.69 19.27 15.93
CA GLY A 194 11.57 19.05 17.37
C GLY A 194 12.90 19.30 18.11
N LEU A 195 14.00 18.69 17.62
CA LEU A 195 15.34 18.90 18.20
C LEU A 195 15.79 20.36 18.13
N ARG A 196 15.37 21.12 17.11
CA ARG A 196 15.70 22.56 17.00
C ARG A 196 14.99 23.37 18.07
N VAL A 197 13.71 23.07 18.31
CA VAL A 197 12.93 23.70 19.37
C VAL A 197 13.54 23.39 20.73
N ASP A 198 13.88 22.13 20.99
CA ASP A 198 14.52 21.70 22.25
C ASP A 198 15.87 22.40 22.46
N ALA A 199 16.72 22.46 21.44
CA ALA A 199 18.00 23.15 21.51
C ALA A 199 17.86 24.66 21.74
N ALA A 200 16.83 25.29 21.17
CA ALA A 200 16.54 26.71 21.39
C ALA A 200 16.06 26.98 22.83
N GLN A 201 15.20 26.12 23.37
CA GLN A 201 14.74 26.18 24.75
C GLN A 201 15.89 25.99 25.74
N GLU A 202 16.76 24.99 25.52
CA GLU A 202 17.91 24.73 26.36
C GLU A 202 18.91 25.91 26.34
N ARG A 203 19.14 26.52 25.16
CA ARG A 203 19.96 27.75 25.06
C ARG A 203 19.37 28.91 25.85
N ALA A 204 18.05 29.10 25.80
CA ALA A 204 17.38 30.14 26.57
C ALA A 204 17.54 29.89 28.08
N HIS A 205 17.29 28.66 28.52
CA HIS A 205 17.44 28.27 29.92
C HIS A 205 18.88 28.44 30.45
N LEU A 206 19.88 28.05 29.66
CA LEU A 206 21.29 28.28 29.99
C LEU A 206 21.65 29.77 30.07
N THR A 207 21.01 30.62 29.27
CA THR A 207 21.22 32.07 29.31
C THR A 207 20.67 32.68 30.61
N GLU A 208 19.52 32.20 31.09
CA GLU A 208 18.97 32.58 32.40
C GLU A 208 19.85 32.07 33.55
N LEU A 209 20.30 30.81 33.48
CA LEU A 209 21.16 30.19 34.49
C LEU A 209 22.54 30.85 34.58
N ARG A 210 23.09 31.45 33.51
CA ARG A 210 24.34 32.24 33.60
C ARG A 210 24.24 33.40 34.58
N GLY A 211 23.04 33.91 34.84
CA GLY A 211 22.79 34.97 35.83
C GLY A 211 22.65 34.48 37.27
N SER A 212 22.54 33.17 37.49
CA SER A 212 22.30 32.53 38.79
C SER A 212 23.46 31.58 39.13
N THR A 213 24.06 31.72 40.31
CA THR A 213 25.28 31.02 40.75
C THR A 213 25.06 29.51 41.00
N GLY A 214 24.81 28.72 39.97
CA GLY A 214 24.59 27.27 40.03
C GLY A 214 25.44 26.49 39.02
N GLY A 215 26.71 26.23 39.34
CA GLY A 215 27.68 25.61 38.41
C GLY A 215 27.29 24.20 37.92
N SER A 216 26.76 23.35 38.79
CA SER A 216 26.41 21.96 38.41
C SER A 216 25.22 21.86 37.45
N ALA A 217 24.19 22.70 37.62
CA ALA A 217 23.04 22.71 36.71
C ALA A 217 23.42 23.25 35.33
N TYR A 218 24.29 24.27 35.31
CA TYR A 218 24.83 24.84 34.08
C TYR A 218 25.73 23.85 33.31
N GLU A 219 26.56 23.05 33.99
CA GLU A 219 27.36 22.00 33.36
C GLU A 219 26.50 20.87 32.76
N VAL A 220 25.41 20.48 33.43
CA VAL A 220 24.47 19.47 32.89
C VAL A 220 23.77 19.99 31.64
N GLY A 221 23.23 21.21 31.69
CA GLY A 221 22.54 21.79 30.53
C GLY A 221 23.48 22.03 29.33
N THR A 222 24.73 22.43 29.57
CA THR A 222 25.72 22.57 28.48
C THR A 222 26.07 21.25 27.80
N ARG A 223 26.15 20.14 28.55
CA ARG A 223 26.29 18.80 27.96
C ARG A 223 25.05 18.41 27.16
N HIS A 224 23.86 18.64 27.70
CA HIS A 224 22.62 18.32 27.02
C HIS A 224 22.47 19.10 25.70
N LEU A 225 22.82 20.39 25.70
CA LEU A 225 22.84 21.21 24.48
C LEU A 225 23.84 20.68 23.44
N ALA A 226 25.02 20.23 23.86
CA ALA A 226 26.00 19.64 22.96
C ALA A 226 25.49 18.34 22.32
N ASP A 227 24.77 17.52 23.08
CA ASP A 227 24.12 16.31 22.56
C ASP A 227 23.02 16.64 21.54
N LEU A 228 22.18 17.65 21.83
CA LEU A 228 21.14 18.13 20.90
C LEU A 228 21.76 18.67 19.61
N ASP A 229 22.83 19.48 19.70
CA ASP A 229 23.54 20.00 18.53
C ASP A 229 24.20 18.87 17.72
N GLY A 230 24.70 17.82 18.38
CA GLY A 230 25.20 16.61 17.72
C GLY A 230 24.11 15.92 16.89
N LYS A 231 22.95 15.66 17.50
CA LYS A 231 21.79 15.07 16.80
C LYS A 231 21.32 15.95 15.64
N LEU A 232 21.26 17.27 15.84
CA LEU A 232 20.86 18.22 14.78
C LEU A 232 21.77 18.16 13.56
N ARG A 233 23.09 18.05 13.76
CA ARG A 233 24.04 17.87 12.65
C ARG A 233 23.82 16.56 11.91
N GLN A 234 23.64 15.46 12.65
CA GLN A 234 23.39 14.14 12.06
C GLN A 234 22.10 14.13 11.20
N HIS A 235 21.00 14.67 11.72
CA HIS A 235 19.75 14.77 10.95
C HIS A 235 19.86 15.76 9.78
N ALA A 236 20.64 16.84 9.91
CA ALA A 236 20.88 17.76 8.80
C ALA A 236 21.67 17.10 7.68
N GLU A 237 22.69 16.30 8.01
CA GLU A 237 23.49 15.54 7.05
C GLU A 237 22.64 14.50 6.31
N ALA A 238 21.83 13.73 7.04
CA ALA A 238 20.92 12.74 6.45
C ALA A 238 19.88 13.33 5.49
N LEU A 239 19.50 14.59 5.69
CA LEU A 239 18.55 15.32 4.83
C LEU A 239 19.22 16.07 3.67
N MET A 240 20.54 15.97 3.50
CA MET A 240 21.21 16.52 2.32
C MET A 240 20.80 15.75 1.05
N PRO A 241 20.67 16.42 -0.11
CA PRO A 241 20.23 15.77 -1.35
C PRO A 241 21.02 14.52 -1.73
N GLU A 242 22.33 14.50 -1.50
CA GLU A 242 23.20 13.37 -1.81
C GLU A 242 22.92 12.16 -0.93
N HIS A 243 22.71 12.37 0.37
CA HIS A 243 22.37 11.30 1.32
C HIS A 243 20.95 10.77 1.09
N LEU A 244 20.00 11.66 0.79
CA LEU A 244 18.64 11.27 0.43
C LEU A 244 18.61 10.48 -0.88
N LEU A 245 19.39 10.87 -1.89
CA LEU A 245 19.51 10.14 -3.14
C LEU A 245 20.08 8.74 -2.92
N ALA A 246 21.16 8.62 -2.13
CA ALA A 246 21.75 7.33 -1.79
C ALA A 246 20.75 6.44 -1.01
N ALA A 247 20.09 6.99 0.01
CA ALA A 247 19.08 6.27 0.79
C ALA A 247 17.88 5.83 -0.07
N LEU A 248 17.45 6.66 -1.02
CA LEU A 248 16.39 6.30 -1.97
C LEU A 248 16.85 5.20 -2.93
N ALA A 249 18.09 5.25 -3.42
CA ALA A 249 18.65 4.22 -4.26
C ALA A 249 18.72 2.86 -3.53
N ASP A 250 19.21 2.84 -2.29
CA ASP A 250 19.27 1.63 -1.46
C ASP A 250 17.86 1.08 -1.17
N TYR A 251 16.92 1.97 -0.85
CA TYR A 251 15.52 1.61 -0.64
C TYR A 251 14.86 0.98 -1.87
N LEU A 252 15.08 1.54 -3.07
CA LEU A 252 14.51 1.01 -4.31
C LEU A 252 15.19 -0.29 -4.78
N GLN A 253 16.41 -0.58 -4.31
CA GLN A 253 17.06 -1.88 -4.50
C GLN A 253 16.54 -2.97 -3.57
N SER A 254 15.73 -2.62 -2.56
CA SER A 254 15.10 -3.58 -1.63
C SER A 254 13.68 -3.14 -1.30
N PRO A 255 12.74 -3.18 -2.27
CA PRO A 255 11.37 -2.72 -2.09
C PRO A 255 10.48 -3.64 -1.24
N GLU A 256 10.89 -4.90 -1.02
CA GLU A 256 10.11 -5.95 -0.35
C GLU A 256 9.64 -5.58 1.06
N PRO A 257 10.46 -4.95 1.93
CA PRO A 257 10.04 -4.56 3.27
C PRO A 257 8.92 -3.51 3.26
N ALA A 258 8.80 -2.72 2.19
CA ALA A 258 7.82 -1.66 2.08
C ALA A 258 6.56 -2.07 1.31
N LEU A 259 6.69 -2.99 0.35
CA LEU A 259 5.58 -3.46 -0.47
C LEU A 259 5.79 -4.93 -0.84
N HIS A 260 4.93 -5.84 -0.36
CA HIS A 260 4.99 -7.26 -0.71
C HIS A 260 3.62 -7.92 -0.62
N LEU A 261 3.51 -9.10 -1.25
CA LEU A 261 2.35 -9.98 -1.16
C LEU A 261 2.73 -11.23 -0.36
N THR A 262 1.95 -11.56 0.66
CA THR A 262 2.11 -12.78 1.45
C THR A 262 0.94 -13.72 1.15
N PRO A 263 1.18 -14.95 0.66
CA PRO A 263 0.10 -15.90 0.44
C PRO A 263 -0.51 -16.32 1.78
N VAL A 264 -1.84 -16.34 1.85
CA VAL A 264 -2.60 -16.75 3.03
C VAL A 264 -3.57 -17.86 2.63
N SER A 265 -3.63 -18.89 3.47
CA SER A 265 -4.56 -20.02 3.34
C SER A 265 -5.28 -20.22 4.67
N ILE A 266 -6.60 -20.07 4.69
CA ILE A 266 -7.43 -20.19 5.90
C ILE A 266 -8.66 -21.04 5.56
N THR A 267 -8.93 -22.05 6.38
CA THR A 267 -10.14 -22.86 6.26
C THR A 267 -11.25 -22.29 7.13
N VAL A 268 -12.42 -22.03 6.54
CA VAL A 268 -13.58 -21.48 7.23
C VAL A 268 -14.85 -22.25 6.86
N ASP A 269 -15.87 -22.20 7.73
CA ASP A 269 -17.23 -22.59 7.36
C ASP A 269 -18.00 -21.45 6.66
N ARG A 270 -19.24 -21.71 6.20
CA ARG A 270 -20.07 -20.68 5.52
C ARG A 270 -20.41 -19.47 6.40
N LEU A 271 -20.21 -19.55 7.72
CA LEU A 271 -20.40 -18.42 8.65
C LEU A 271 -19.09 -17.66 8.90
N GLY A 272 -18.00 -18.04 8.23
CA GLY A 272 -16.67 -17.44 8.39
C GLY A 272 -15.95 -17.91 9.65
N VAL A 273 -16.42 -18.95 10.35
CA VAL A 273 -15.73 -19.48 11.53
C VAL A 273 -14.50 -20.25 11.06
N VAL A 274 -13.33 -19.90 11.60
CA VAL A 274 -12.05 -20.57 11.31
C VAL A 274 -12.08 -21.98 11.88
N ARG A 275 -11.77 -22.96 11.03
CA ARG A 275 -11.70 -24.39 11.38
C ARG A 275 -10.32 -24.93 11.12
N ASP A 276 -9.94 -25.96 11.89
CA ASP A 276 -8.78 -26.76 11.56
C ASP A 276 -9.05 -27.57 10.28
N PRO A 277 -8.04 -27.80 9.43
CA PRO A 277 -8.19 -28.59 8.22
C PRO A 277 -8.41 -30.06 8.59
N VAL A 278 -9.66 -30.45 8.82
CA VAL A 278 -10.06 -31.84 9.04
C VAL A 278 -10.45 -32.46 7.69
N ALA A 279 -9.99 -33.68 7.44
CA ALA A 279 -10.25 -34.36 6.18
C ALA A 279 -11.76 -34.62 5.99
N ALA A 280 -12.31 -34.03 4.92
CA ALA A 280 -13.63 -34.29 4.36
C ALA A 280 -14.87 -33.83 5.17
N ASP A 281 -14.86 -32.58 5.67
CA ASP A 281 -16.11 -31.91 6.02
C ASP A 281 -16.59 -31.00 4.86
N PHE A 282 -17.72 -31.36 4.23
CA PHE A 282 -18.34 -30.60 3.13
C PHE A 282 -18.82 -29.21 3.55
N SER A 283 -18.87 -28.90 4.84
CA SER A 283 -19.30 -27.60 5.36
C SER A 283 -18.17 -26.56 5.45
N THR A 284 -16.92 -26.95 5.16
CA THR A 284 -15.74 -26.08 5.24
C THR A 284 -15.11 -25.82 3.87
N HIS A 285 -14.54 -24.63 3.71
CA HIS A 285 -13.89 -24.16 2.50
C HIS A 285 -12.54 -23.54 2.83
N THR A 286 -11.49 -23.92 2.10
CA THR A 286 -10.17 -23.31 2.20
C THR A 286 -10.07 -22.11 1.28
N LEU A 287 -9.94 -20.93 1.87
CA LEU A 287 -9.76 -19.66 1.17
C LEU A 287 -8.27 -19.45 0.92
N ASN A 288 -7.91 -19.18 -0.33
CA ASN A 288 -6.55 -18.84 -0.73
C ASN A 288 -6.54 -17.44 -1.34
N PHE A 289 -5.76 -16.55 -0.75
CA PHE A 289 -5.64 -15.17 -1.22
C PHE A 289 -4.31 -14.58 -0.76
N PRO A 290 -3.71 -13.65 -1.50
CA PRO A 290 -2.54 -12.93 -1.02
C PRO A 290 -2.97 -11.73 -0.15
N GLU A 291 -2.19 -11.45 0.87
CA GLU A 291 -2.25 -10.20 1.64
C GLU A 291 -1.18 -9.24 1.13
N LEU A 292 -1.62 -8.09 0.64
CA LEU A 292 -0.80 -6.95 0.30
C LEU A 292 -0.46 -6.16 1.56
N THR A 293 0.83 -6.06 1.84
CA THR A 293 1.38 -5.13 2.83
C THR A 293 1.96 -3.94 2.09
N ALA A 294 1.52 -2.73 2.44
CA ALA A 294 1.99 -1.47 1.87
C ALA A 294 2.21 -0.42 2.97
N ARG A 295 2.21 0.88 2.60
CA ARG A 295 2.48 2.04 3.46
C ARG A 295 1.79 2.04 4.82
N ASP A 296 0.52 1.64 4.89
CA ASP A 296 -0.27 1.71 6.13
C ASP A 296 -0.12 0.47 7.04
N ARG A 297 0.70 -0.50 6.62
CA ARG A 297 0.88 -1.83 7.26
C ARG A 297 -0.44 -2.56 7.54
N ARG A 298 -1.54 -2.15 6.92
CA ARG A 298 -2.81 -2.87 7.04
C ARG A 298 -2.78 -4.01 6.04
N LEU A 299 -3.13 -5.19 6.54
CA LEU A 299 -3.23 -6.40 5.73
C LEU A 299 -4.48 -6.30 4.87
N HIS A 300 -4.28 -6.03 3.59
CA HIS A 300 -5.34 -6.02 2.60
C HIS A 300 -5.24 -7.28 1.75
N LEU A 301 -6.31 -8.07 1.70
CA LEU A 301 -6.47 -9.01 0.60
C LEU A 301 -6.46 -8.22 -0.71
N ALA A 302 -5.71 -8.67 -1.71
CA ALA A 302 -5.65 -8.03 -3.01
C ALA A 302 -5.82 -9.05 -4.14
N MET A 303 -6.71 -8.76 -5.09
CA MET A 303 -6.99 -9.63 -6.24
C MET A 303 -7.52 -8.82 -7.41
N LEU A 304 -7.44 -9.37 -8.61
CA LEU A 304 -8.08 -8.80 -9.79
C LEU A 304 -9.55 -9.24 -9.80
N ALA A 305 -10.44 -8.28 -10.02
CA ALA A 305 -11.87 -8.50 -10.11
C ALA A 305 -12.37 -8.14 -11.51
N ARG A 306 -13.36 -8.88 -11.99
CA ARG A 306 -14.17 -8.56 -13.17
C ARG A 306 -15.59 -8.26 -12.70
N ILE A 307 -16.14 -7.15 -13.16
CA ILE A 307 -17.46 -6.65 -12.75
C ILE A 307 -18.26 -6.30 -14.00
N HIS A 308 -19.54 -6.68 -14.01
CA HIS A 308 -20.47 -6.25 -15.06
C HIS A 308 -20.78 -4.76 -14.92
N ARG A 309 -20.65 -4.04 -16.03
CA ARG A 309 -20.93 -2.61 -16.10
C ARG A 309 -22.38 -2.29 -15.72
N ASP A 310 -23.33 -3.09 -16.20
CA ASP A 310 -24.76 -2.87 -15.95
C ASP A 310 -25.10 -3.04 -14.47
N GLU A 311 -24.58 -4.08 -13.81
CA GLU A 311 -24.71 -4.25 -12.35
C GLU A 311 -24.11 -3.05 -11.57
N ALA A 312 -22.97 -2.55 -12.02
CA ALA A 312 -22.34 -1.37 -11.40
C ALA A 312 -23.14 -0.08 -11.61
N LEU A 313 -23.77 0.10 -12.77
CA LEU A 313 -24.66 1.23 -13.06
C LEU A 313 -25.90 1.20 -12.16
N GLU A 314 -26.59 0.05 -12.11
CA GLU A 314 -27.76 -0.15 -11.25
C GLU A 314 -27.42 0.11 -9.78
N ALA A 315 -26.26 -0.39 -9.32
CA ALA A 315 -25.76 -0.16 -7.97
C ALA A 315 -25.52 1.33 -7.67
N VAL A 316 -24.93 2.07 -8.61
CA VAL A 316 -24.70 3.53 -8.46
C VAL A 316 -26.01 4.31 -8.42
N GLU A 317 -26.96 3.97 -9.29
CA GLU A 317 -28.30 4.60 -9.29
C GLU A 317 -29.05 4.33 -7.98
N MET A 318 -29.08 3.08 -7.52
CA MET A 318 -29.72 2.70 -6.26
C MET A 318 -29.16 3.49 -5.07
N VAL A 319 -27.83 3.63 -4.96
CA VAL A 319 -27.20 4.38 -3.86
C VAL A 319 -27.48 5.89 -3.98
N ARG A 320 -27.50 6.45 -5.18
CA ARG A 320 -27.87 7.86 -5.39
C ARG A 320 -29.31 8.12 -4.96
N ASP A 321 -30.24 7.27 -5.32
CA ASP A 321 -31.66 7.40 -4.93
C ASP A 321 -31.87 7.32 -3.43
N GLN A 322 -31.13 6.45 -2.74
CA GLN A 322 -31.13 6.41 -1.27
C GLN A 322 -30.63 7.74 -0.70
N GLN A 323 -29.52 8.29 -1.20
CA GLN A 323 -28.97 9.57 -0.74
C GLN A 323 -29.93 10.75 -0.98
N HIS A 324 -30.63 10.79 -2.11
CA HIS A 324 -31.62 11.83 -2.39
C HIS A 324 -32.84 11.75 -1.46
N ARG A 325 -33.28 10.54 -1.07
CA ARG A 325 -34.39 10.37 -0.12
C ARG A 325 -34.06 10.85 1.29
N PHE A 326 -32.79 10.78 1.71
CA PHE A 326 -32.36 11.29 3.03
C PHE A 326 -32.15 12.80 3.08
N MET A 327 -32.07 13.51 1.94
CA MET A 327 -31.97 14.97 1.90
C MET A 327 -33.33 15.69 1.94
N LEU A 328 -34.44 14.95 1.83
CA LEU A 328 -35.80 15.49 1.83
C LEU A 328 -36.52 15.38 3.19
N ILE A 329 -35.77 15.09 4.27
CA ILE A 329 -36.27 15.01 5.65
C ILE A 329 -35.63 16.11 6.49
#